data_AF-A0A6V7X6V1-F1
#
_entry.id   AF-A0A6V7X6V1-F1
#
_cell.length_a   1.000
_cell.length_b   1.000
_cell.length_c   1.000
_cell.angle_alpha   90.00
_cell.angle_beta   90.00
_cell.angle_gamma   90.00
#
_symmetry.space_group_name_H-M   'P 1'
#
loop_
_entity.id
_entity.type
_entity.pdbx_description
1 polymer ?
#
loop_
_entity_poly.entity_id
_entity_poly.type
_entity_poly.pdbx_seq_one_letter_code
_entity_poly.pdbx_strand_id
1 'polypeptide(L)'
;MGLSMARDEIQWLLRHYDVWQQLLLQYSPSNKKAIQKSGLQNIVVDKFLPELLYYLTEIRNLVLKNSNLISSYYIQYIAGYDAPLLTELSQRFSGGSGLSEYEQLLIHSCIQTLANISDGIDSRGVHLDWFRFQALTSIGRSTFKLQVHANFAVAMNTALFHLKHIGNGLDELLRETSDLSIYCFYPRIFDLHLRNCLDFPLQSRFSITFAHICAHFNSPLHELCPEENDTIIEKGLILN
;
A
#
# COMPACT_ATOMS: atom_id res chain seq x y z
N MET A 1 -4.19 -7.22 -1.16
CA MET A 1 -4.59 -7.62 0.21
C MET A 1 -3.48 -8.36 0.94
N GLY A 2 -3.05 -9.56 0.49
CA GLY A 2 -2.02 -10.33 1.20
C GLY A 2 -0.70 -9.59 1.46
N LEU A 3 -0.24 -8.80 0.48
CA LEU A 3 0.92 -7.90 0.62
C LEU A 3 0.77 -6.93 1.82
N SER A 4 -0.36 -6.21 1.90
CA SER A 4 -0.61 -5.24 2.99
C SER A 4 -0.64 -5.92 4.35
N MET A 5 -1.35 -7.04 4.47
CA MET A 5 -1.44 -7.78 5.73
C MET A 5 -0.05 -8.22 6.22
N ALA A 6 0.76 -8.82 5.33
CA ALA A 6 2.13 -9.21 5.66
C ALA A 6 2.99 -8.00 6.06
N ARG A 7 2.92 -6.91 5.27
CA ARG A 7 3.64 -5.66 5.55
C ARG A 7 3.28 -5.10 6.92
N ASP A 8 2.00 -5.04 7.25
CA ASP A 8 1.51 -4.49 8.52
C ASP A 8 2.05 -5.29 9.72
N GLU A 9 2.03 -6.62 9.66
CA GLU A 9 2.58 -7.49 10.71
C GLU A 9 4.11 -7.36 10.85
N ILE A 10 4.84 -7.28 9.73
CA ILE A 10 6.30 -7.06 9.74
C ILE A 10 6.63 -5.72 10.39
N GLN A 11 5.94 -4.65 9.99
CA GLN A 11 6.15 -3.32 10.57
C GLN A 11 5.75 -3.24 12.04
N TRP A 12 4.72 -3.99 12.45
CA TRP A 12 4.34 -4.11 13.84
C TRP A 12 5.47 -4.79 14.63
N LEU A 13 5.95 -5.95 14.17
CA LEU A 13 7.02 -6.71 14.80
C LEU A 13 8.29 -5.86 14.99
N LEU A 14 8.72 -5.14 13.96
CA LEU A 14 9.90 -4.28 13.99
C LEU A 14 9.81 -3.19 15.06
N ARG A 15 8.68 -2.47 15.11
CA ARG A 15 8.46 -1.39 16.07
C ARG A 15 8.39 -1.90 17.51
N HIS A 16 7.85 -3.10 17.71
CA HIS A 16 7.67 -3.68 19.03
C HIS A 16 8.89 -4.45 19.53
N TYR A 17 9.85 -4.81 18.67
CA TYR A 17 11.02 -5.61 19.05
C TYR A 17 11.75 -5.04 20.28
N ASP A 18 12.13 -3.76 20.23
CA ASP A 18 12.86 -3.09 21.32
C ASP A 18 11.95 -2.58 22.43
N VAL A 19 10.77 -2.06 22.06
CA VAL A 19 9.81 -1.48 23.01
C VAL A 19 9.27 -2.56 23.95
N TRP A 20 8.99 -3.75 23.44
CA TRP A 20 8.45 -4.86 24.22
C TRP A 20 9.39 -5.28 25.35
N GLN A 21 10.68 -5.35 25.06
CA GLN A 21 11.68 -5.69 26.08
C GLN A 21 11.76 -4.62 27.18
N GLN A 22 11.66 -3.34 26.81
CA GLN A 22 11.65 -2.24 27.78
C GLN A 22 10.39 -2.25 28.66
N LEU A 23 9.21 -2.45 28.06
CA LEU A 23 7.95 -2.56 28.79
C LEU A 23 7.94 -3.72 29.79
N LEU A 24 8.42 -4.89 29.38
CA LEU A 24 8.54 -6.05 30.27
C LEU A 24 9.41 -5.76 31.49
N LEU A 25 10.53 -5.05 31.30
CA LEU A 25 11.43 -4.66 32.38
C LEU A 25 10.83 -3.58 33.30
N GLN A 26 9.98 -2.71 32.77
CA GLN A 26 9.29 -1.69 33.56
C GLN A 26 8.18 -2.29 34.44
N TYR A 27 7.42 -3.25 33.93
CA TYR A 27 6.33 -3.90 34.69
C TYR A 27 6.83 -4.92 35.71
N SER A 28 8.02 -5.51 35.53
CA SER A 28 8.61 -6.42 36.52
C SER A 28 10.13 -6.27 36.66
N PRO A 29 10.62 -5.17 37.26
CA PRO A 29 12.04 -4.85 37.33
C PRO A 29 12.88 -5.90 38.10
N SER A 30 12.28 -6.52 39.12
CA SER A 30 12.92 -7.48 40.01
C SER A 30 12.84 -8.95 39.53
N ASN A 31 12.22 -9.21 38.37
CA ASN A 31 11.83 -10.57 37.96
C ASN A 31 12.25 -10.96 36.53
N LYS A 32 13.44 -10.52 36.08
CA LYS A 32 14.03 -10.94 34.79
C LYS A 32 13.98 -12.45 34.54
N LYS A 33 14.22 -13.27 35.58
CA LYS A 33 14.15 -14.73 35.49
C LYS A 33 12.71 -15.26 35.30
N ALA A 34 11.71 -14.60 35.84
CA ALA A 34 10.30 -14.97 35.67
C ALA A 34 9.80 -14.59 34.26
N ILE A 35 10.22 -13.42 33.74
CA ILE A 35 9.94 -13.00 32.35
C ILE A 35 10.59 -13.95 31.33
N GLN A 36 11.83 -14.40 31.59
CA GLN A 36 12.47 -15.41 30.75
C GLN A 36 11.70 -16.74 30.76
N LYS A 37 11.25 -17.20 31.94
CA LYS A 37 10.49 -18.45 32.07
C LYS A 37 9.10 -18.40 31.45
N SER A 38 8.45 -17.24 31.43
CA SER A 38 7.11 -17.10 30.84
C SER A 38 7.10 -17.11 29.32
N GLY A 39 8.27 -16.98 28.67
CA GLY A 39 8.37 -16.95 27.22
C GLY A 39 7.84 -15.64 26.59
N LEU A 40 7.42 -14.66 27.39
CA LEU A 40 6.90 -13.37 26.92
C LEU A 40 7.89 -12.64 25.99
N GLN A 41 9.18 -12.82 26.21
CA GLN A 41 10.24 -12.26 25.35
C GLN A 41 10.27 -12.85 23.93
N ASN A 42 9.71 -14.05 23.71
CA ASN A 42 9.70 -14.73 22.42
C ASN A 42 8.51 -14.30 21.54
N ILE A 43 7.56 -13.52 22.08
CA ILE A 43 6.38 -13.04 21.33
C ILE A 43 6.81 -12.16 20.16
N VAL A 44 7.87 -11.38 20.33
CA VAL A 44 8.44 -10.49 19.30
C VAL A 44 9.60 -11.12 18.53
N VAL A 45 9.79 -12.44 18.64
CA VAL A 45 10.84 -13.17 17.93
C VAL A 45 10.20 -14.15 16.97
N ASP A 46 10.29 -13.85 15.68
CA ASP A 46 9.81 -14.74 14.62
C ASP A 46 10.98 -15.37 13.86
N LYS A 47 11.10 -16.70 13.99
CA LYS A 47 12.13 -17.49 13.30
C LYS A 47 11.80 -17.75 11.83
N PHE A 48 10.54 -17.65 11.43
CA PHE A 48 10.05 -17.89 10.07
C PHE A 48 9.76 -16.60 9.30
N LEU A 49 10.10 -15.44 9.89
CA LEU A 49 10.03 -14.14 9.23
C LEU A 49 10.72 -14.11 7.84
N PRO A 50 11.91 -14.73 7.63
CA PRO A 50 12.54 -14.73 6.31
C PRO A 50 11.66 -15.34 5.21
N GLU A 51 10.90 -16.38 5.53
CA GLU A 51 9.93 -16.99 4.61
C GLU A 51 8.80 -16.04 4.23
N LEU A 52 8.24 -15.32 5.20
CA LEU A 52 7.20 -14.32 4.95
C LEU A 52 7.74 -13.18 4.06
N LEU A 53 8.94 -12.67 4.37
CA LEU A 53 9.60 -11.64 3.58
C LEU A 53 9.86 -12.11 2.15
N TYR A 54 10.30 -13.35 1.97
CA TYR A 54 10.54 -13.93 0.65
C TYR A 54 9.26 -14.01 -0.18
N TYR A 55 8.17 -14.57 0.35
CA TYR A 55 6.92 -14.68 -0.41
C TYR A 55 6.28 -13.32 -0.71
N LEU A 56 6.47 -12.32 0.16
CA LEU A 56 6.08 -10.93 -0.12
C LEU A 56 6.82 -10.41 -1.37
N THR A 57 8.14 -10.62 -1.45
CA THR A 57 8.95 -10.26 -2.62
C THR A 57 8.55 -11.05 -3.87
N GLU A 58 8.30 -12.35 -3.76
CA GLU A 58 7.86 -13.18 -4.90
C GLU A 58 6.52 -12.73 -5.46
N ILE A 59 5.56 -12.38 -4.61
CA ILE A 59 4.26 -11.84 -5.06
C ILE A 59 4.48 -10.52 -5.81
N ARG A 60 5.34 -9.62 -5.31
CA ARG A 60 5.69 -8.38 -6.02
C ARG A 60 6.27 -8.68 -7.41
N ASN A 61 7.24 -9.59 -7.49
CA ASN A 61 7.88 -9.98 -8.75
C ASN A 61 6.89 -10.60 -9.74
N LEU A 62 5.99 -11.46 -9.26
CA LEU A 62 4.93 -12.05 -10.08
C LEU A 62 3.97 -11.00 -10.64
N VAL A 63 3.58 -10.00 -9.84
CA VAL A 63 2.73 -8.90 -10.30
C VAL A 63 3.45 -8.08 -11.38
N LEU A 64 4.70 -7.69 -11.14
CA LEU A 64 5.49 -6.90 -12.11
C LEU A 64 5.72 -7.67 -13.42
N LYS A 65 6.05 -8.96 -13.34
CA LYS A 65 6.25 -9.83 -14.50
C LYS A 65 4.99 -9.98 -15.36
N ASN A 66 3.82 -9.91 -14.75
CA ASN A 66 2.53 -10.05 -15.43
C ASN A 66 1.77 -8.71 -15.57
N SER A 67 2.46 -7.58 -15.40
CA SER A 67 1.88 -6.22 -15.41
C SER A 67 1.04 -5.93 -16.66
N ASN A 68 1.52 -6.34 -17.85
CA ASN A 68 0.79 -6.15 -19.11
C ASN A 68 -0.54 -6.93 -19.15
N LEU A 69 -0.56 -8.15 -18.61
CA LEU A 69 -1.76 -8.98 -18.54
C LEU A 69 -2.77 -8.36 -17.57
N ILE A 70 -2.30 -7.94 -16.41
CA ILE A 70 -3.11 -7.27 -15.38
C ILE A 70 -3.71 -5.97 -15.94
N SER A 71 -2.88 -5.13 -16.56
CA SER A 71 -3.30 -3.87 -17.17
C SER A 71 -4.36 -4.10 -18.25
N SER A 72 -4.11 -5.06 -19.15
CA SER A 72 -5.05 -5.40 -20.23
C SER A 72 -6.41 -5.86 -19.70
N TYR A 73 -6.42 -6.64 -18.63
CA TYR A 73 -7.65 -7.06 -17.96
C TYR A 73 -8.43 -5.87 -17.41
N TYR A 74 -7.78 -4.98 -16.66
CA TYR A 74 -8.46 -3.84 -16.04
C TYR A 74 -8.88 -2.76 -17.05
N ILE A 75 -8.14 -2.56 -18.13
CA ILE A 75 -8.57 -1.69 -19.24
C ILE A 75 -9.92 -2.16 -19.79
N GLN A 76 -10.04 -3.47 -20.07
CA GLN A 76 -11.29 -4.06 -20.58
C GLN A 76 -12.40 -4.01 -19.54
N TYR A 77 -12.09 -4.25 -18.27
CA TYR A 77 -13.08 -4.20 -17.19
C TYR A 77 -13.65 -2.79 -17.02
N ILE A 78 -12.77 -1.79 -16.96
CA ILE A 78 -13.17 -0.40 -16.74
C ILE A 78 -14.00 0.11 -17.92
N ALA A 79 -13.52 -0.07 -19.15
CA ALA A 79 -14.24 0.39 -20.35
C ALA A 79 -15.54 -0.41 -20.59
N GLY A 80 -15.52 -1.72 -20.35
CA GLY A 80 -16.61 -2.63 -20.67
C GLY A 80 -17.69 -2.77 -19.60
N TYR A 81 -17.38 -2.47 -18.34
CA TYR A 81 -18.30 -2.64 -17.21
C TYR A 81 -18.40 -1.40 -16.31
N ASP A 82 -17.28 -0.91 -15.76
CA ASP A 82 -17.34 0.17 -14.76
C ASP A 82 -17.89 1.46 -15.35
N ALA A 83 -17.40 1.88 -16.52
CA ALA A 83 -17.85 3.11 -17.17
C ALA A 83 -19.34 3.05 -17.60
N PRO A 84 -19.85 1.95 -18.21
CA PRO A 84 -21.28 1.77 -18.44
C PRO A 84 -22.12 1.81 -17.15
N LEU A 85 -21.70 1.11 -16.09
CA LEU A 85 -22.40 1.11 -14.80
C LEU A 85 -22.44 2.52 -14.19
N LEU A 86 -21.31 3.22 -14.18
CA LEU A 86 -21.22 4.60 -13.69
C LEU A 86 -22.10 5.56 -14.52
N THR A 87 -22.16 5.35 -15.84
CA THR A 87 -23.05 6.12 -16.72
C THR A 87 -24.51 5.91 -16.31
N GLU A 88 -24.95 4.67 -16.15
CA GLU A 88 -26.31 4.34 -15.71
C GLU A 88 -26.64 4.95 -14.34
N LEU A 89 -25.74 4.80 -13.37
CA LEU A 89 -25.92 5.37 -12.03
C LEU A 89 -25.95 6.89 -12.05
N SER A 90 -25.12 7.53 -12.90
CA SER A 90 -25.09 8.99 -13.03
C SER A 90 -26.36 9.57 -13.65
N GLN A 91 -27.00 8.84 -14.57
CA GLN A 91 -28.27 9.27 -15.19
C GLN A 91 -29.41 9.32 -14.18
N ARG A 92 -29.35 8.55 -13.09
CA ARG A 92 -30.33 8.60 -12.00
C ARG A 92 -30.28 9.91 -11.22
N PHE A 93 -29.23 10.72 -11.41
CA PHE A 93 -29.15 12.07 -10.86
C PHE A 93 -29.93 13.09 -11.70
N SER A 94 -30.22 12.79 -12.97
CA SER A 94 -30.91 13.70 -13.89
C SER A 94 -32.40 13.77 -13.54
N GLY A 95 -32.86 14.90 -13.00
CA GLY A 95 -34.28 15.10 -12.65
C GLY A 95 -34.57 15.79 -11.31
N GLY A 96 -33.64 16.56 -10.74
CA GLY A 96 -33.86 17.31 -9.49
C GLY A 96 -32.87 17.00 -8.36
N SER A 97 -31.77 16.30 -8.63
CA SER A 97 -30.74 15.89 -7.65
C SER A 97 -29.97 17.04 -6.99
N GLY A 98 -30.12 18.28 -7.47
CA GLY A 98 -29.41 19.44 -6.92
C GLY A 98 -27.92 19.50 -7.29
N LEU A 99 -27.45 18.71 -8.27
CA LEU A 99 -26.10 18.85 -8.82
C LEU A 99 -25.95 20.17 -9.57
N SER A 100 -24.93 20.95 -9.22
CA SER A 100 -24.47 22.10 -10.01
C SER A 100 -23.88 21.65 -11.35
N GLU A 101 -23.82 22.58 -12.32
CA GLU A 101 -23.22 22.34 -13.64
C GLU A 101 -21.76 21.85 -13.53
N TYR A 102 -20.99 22.43 -12.61
CA TYR A 102 -19.61 22.03 -12.38
C TYR A 102 -19.47 20.59 -11.84
N GLU A 103 -20.33 20.20 -10.90
CA GLU A 103 -20.33 18.83 -10.37
C GLU A 103 -20.72 17.79 -11.43
N GLN A 104 -21.66 18.13 -12.30
CA GLN A 104 -22.03 17.29 -13.45
C GLN A 104 -20.87 17.15 -14.43
N LEU A 105 -20.15 18.25 -14.70
CA LEU A 105 -18.97 18.25 -15.55
C LEU A 105 -17.87 17.33 -14.99
N LEU A 106 -17.60 17.39 -13.68
CA LEU A 106 -16.61 16.52 -13.03
C LEU A 106 -16.96 15.04 -13.21
N ILE A 107 -18.21 14.65 -12.90
CA ILE A 107 -18.65 13.25 -13.06
C ILE A 107 -18.54 12.82 -14.53
N HIS A 108 -19.06 13.63 -15.44
CA HIS A 108 -19.06 13.30 -16.86
C HIS A 108 -17.64 13.14 -17.40
N SER A 109 -16.73 14.05 -17.06
CA SER A 109 -15.31 13.98 -17.42
C SER A 109 -14.64 12.71 -16.90
N CYS A 110 -14.87 12.35 -15.63
CA CYS A 110 -14.34 11.12 -15.05
C CYS A 110 -14.85 9.88 -15.79
N ILE A 111 -16.16 9.77 -16.01
CA ILE A 111 -16.76 8.62 -16.70
C ILE A 111 -16.26 8.52 -18.15
N GLN A 112 -16.15 9.65 -18.87
CA GLN A 112 -15.60 9.67 -20.23
C GLN A 112 -14.13 9.24 -20.26
N THR A 113 -13.34 9.63 -19.26
CA THR A 113 -11.94 9.19 -19.17
C THR A 113 -11.85 7.69 -18.91
N LEU A 114 -12.70 7.15 -18.03
CA LEU A 114 -12.78 5.71 -17.77
C LEU A 114 -13.26 4.92 -19.00
N ALA A 115 -14.26 5.44 -19.73
CA ALA A 115 -14.78 4.80 -20.94
C ALA A 115 -13.74 4.71 -22.07
N ASN A 116 -12.88 5.73 -22.18
CA ASN A 116 -11.84 5.82 -23.20
C ASN A 116 -10.46 5.45 -22.65
N ILE A 117 -10.42 4.61 -21.61
CA ILE A 117 -9.16 4.23 -20.96
C ILE A 117 -8.26 3.46 -21.95
N SER A 118 -6.97 3.78 -21.94
CA SER A 118 -5.94 3.15 -22.75
C SER A 118 -4.66 2.99 -21.94
N ASP A 119 -3.72 2.22 -22.49
CA ASP A 119 -2.43 2.00 -21.86
C ASP A 119 -1.61 3.31 -21.82
N GLY A 120 -1.02 3.62 -20.65
CA GLY A 120 -0.25 4.85 -20.44
C GLY A 120 -1.05 6.12 -20.11
N ILE A 121 -2.37 6.05 -19.87
CA ILE A 121 -3.14 7.21 -19.41
C ILE A 121 -2.70 7.65 -18.01
N ASP A 122 -2.53 8.96 -17.84
CA ASP A 122 -2.34 9.57 -16.54
C ASP A 122 -3.65 9.59 -15.75
N SER A 123 -3.75 8.68 -14.77
CA SER A 123 -4.93 8.52 -13.93
C SER A 123 -5.08 9.59 -12.84
N ARG A 124 -4.06 10.43 -12.60
CA ARG A 124 -4.05 11.39 -11.48
C ARG A 124 -5.18 12.41 -11.58
N GLY A 125 -5.51 12.85 -12.80
CA GLY A 125 -6.61 13.78 -13.05
C GLY A 125 -7.95 13.23 -12.56
N VAL A 126 -8.29 12.00 -12.95
CA VAL A 126 -9.55 11.34 -12.57
C VAL A 126 -9.65 11.13 -11.06
N HIS A 127 -8.56 10.71 -10.42
CA HIS A 127 -8.51 10.57 -8.96
C HIS A 127 -8.76 11.90 -8.25
N LEU A 128 -8.14 12.97 -8.71
CA LEU A 128 -8.28 14.29 -8.11
C LEU A 128 -9.66 14.90 -8.35
N ASP A 129 -10.25 14.70 -9.52
CA ASP A 129 -11.60 15.17 -9.84
C ASP A 129 -12.66 14.42 -9.03
N TRP A 130 -12.49 13.11 -8.84
CA TRP A 130 -13.34 12.37 -7.90
C TRP A 130 -13.18 12.88 -6.46
N PHE A 131 -11.96 13.18 -6.02
CA PHE A 131 -11.73 13.71 -4.69
C PHE A 131 -12.35 15.10 -4.51
N ARG A 132 -12.26 15.98 -5.52
CA ARG A 132 -12.94 17.28 -5.57
C ARG A 132 -14.46 17.10 -5.47
N PHE A 133 -15.02 16.18 -6.24
CA PHE A 133 -16.45 15.91 -6.21
C PHE A 133 -16.92 15.43 -4.82
N GLN A 134 -16.18 14.51 -4.18
CA GLN A 134 -16.45 14.08 -2.81
C GLN A 134 -16.43 15.25 -1.83
N ALA A 135 -15.44 16.14 -1.93
CA ALA A 135 -15.34 17.32 -1.07
C ALA A 135 -16.55 18.26 -1.25
N LEU A 136 -16.92 18.57 -2.49
CA LEU A 136 -18.05 19.45 -2.81
C LEU A 136 -19.39 18.89 -2.31
N THR A 137 -19.58 17.58 -2.41
CA THR A 137 -20.88 16.95 -2.14
C THR A 137 -21.04 16.43 -0.71
N SER A 138 -19.96 16.47 0.09
CA SER A 138 -19.95 16.02 1.49
C SER A 138 -20.06 17.17 2.49
N ILE A 139 -19.99 18.44 2.05
CA ILE A 139 -20.23 19.58 2.95
C ILE A 139 -21.71 19.67 3.36
N GLY A 140 -21.95 20.14 4.60
CA GLY A 140 -23.29 20.25 5.17
C GLY A 140 -24.27 21.07 4.33
N ARG A 141 -23.80 22.08 3.60
CA ARG A 141 -24.63 22.97 2.75
C ARG A 141 -24.80 22.50 1.30
N SER A 142 -24.17 21.39 0.90
CA SER A 142 -24.31 20.87 -0.46
C SER A 142 -25.77 20.52 -0.77
N THR A 143 -26.24 20.92 -1.94
CA THR A 143 -27.56 20.60 -2.50
C THR A 143 -27.64 19.14 -2.94
N PHE A 144 -26.51 18.56 -3.38
CA PHE A 144 -26.38 17.14 -3.67
C PHE A 144 -25.66 16.41 -2.53
N LYS A 145 -26.21 15.30 -2.06
CA LYS A 145 -25.66 14.51 -0.94
C LYS A 145 -25.15 13.17 -1.41
N LEU A 146 -23.84 13.03 -1.57
CA LEU A 146 -23.22 11.78 -2.04
C LEU A 146 -23.55 10.57 -1.15
N GLN A 147 -23.73 10.77 0.16
CA GLN A 147 -24.14 9.72 1.09
C GLN A 147 -25.47 9.03 0.71
N VAL A 148 -26.40 9.75 0.06
CA VAL A 148 -27.68 9.19 -0.40
C VAL A 148 -27.47 8.33 -1.66
N HIS A 149 -26.37 8.57 -2.38
CA HIS A 149 -25.98 7.87 -3.59
C HIS A 149 -24.77 6.96 -3.35
N ALA A 150 -24.77 6.23 -2.22
CA ALA A 150 -23.66 5.37 -1.81
C ALA A 150 -23.24 4.35 -2.87
N ASN A 151 -24.18 3.80 -3.64
CA ASN A 151 -23.88 2.84 -4.72
C ASN A 151 -23.00 3.46 -5.81
N PHE A 152 -23.22 4.74 -6.16
CA PHE A 152 -22.34 5.45 -7.10
C PHE A 152 -20.96 5.70 -6.52
N ALA A 153 -20.89 6.07 -5.23
CA ALA A 153 -19.62 6.29 -4.55
C ALA A 153 -18.78 5.00 -4.48
N VAL A 154 -19.42 3.87 -4.17
CA VAL A 154 -18.79 2.54 -4.17
C VAL A 154 -18.33 2.17 -5.57
N ALA A 155 -19.18 2.31 -6.60
CA ALA A 155 -18.82 2.01 -7.98
C ALA A 155 -17.63 2.86 -8.46
N MET A 156 -17.60 4.16 -8.12
CA MET A 156 -16.50 5.05 -8.51
C MET A 156 -15.20 4.67 -7.78
N ASN A 157 -15.26 4.38 -6.48
CA ASN A 157 -14.09 3.93 -5.72
C ASN A 157 -13.53 2.61 -6.27
N THR A 158 -14.40 1.67 -6.66
CA THR A 158 -14.00 0.42 -7.30
C THR A 158 -13.32 0.67 -8.65
N ALA A 159 -13.91 1.52 -9.51
CA ALA A 159 -13.33 1.86 -10.80
C ALA A 159 -11.95 2.53 -10.67
N LEU A 160 -11.78 3.43 -9.70
CA LEU A 160 -10.47 4.04 -9.41
C LEU A 160 -9.46 3.05 -8.85
N PHE A 161 -9.91 2.08 -8.04
CA PHE A 161 -9.04 0.99 -7.61
C PHE A 161 -8.59 0.12 -8.79
N HIS A 162 -9.48 -0.19 -9.74
CA HIS A 162 -9.10 -0.87 -10.98
C HIS A 162 -8.08 -0.06 -11.78
N LEU A 163 -8.23 1.27 -11.83
CA LEU A 163 -7.30 2.16 -12.51
C LEU A 163 -5.88 2.15 -11.91
N LYS A 164 -5.73 1.89 -10.61
CA LYS A 164 -4.41 1.68 -9.97
C LYS A 164 -3.65 0.47 -10.52
N HIS A 165 -4.28 -0.44 -11.27
CA HIS A 165 -3.62 -1.62 -11.81
C HIS A 165 -3.06 -1.41 -13.23
N ILE A 166 -3.17 -0.20 -13.77
CA ILE A 166 -2.76 0.14 -15.14
C ILE A 166 -1.54 1.06 -15.10
N GLY A 167 -0.52 0.75 -15.91
CA GLY A 167 0.69 1.57 -16.05
C GLY A 167 1.39 1.87 -14.71
N ASN A 168 1.80 3.12 -14.52
CA ASN A 168 2.55 3.58 -13.34
C ASN A 168 1.77 3.44 -12.02
N GLY A 169 0.44 3.29 -12.06
CA GLY A 169 -0.36 3.07 -10.85
C GLY A 169 0.00 1.76 -10.14
N LEU A 170 0.46 0.75 -10.89
CA LEU A 170 0.77 -0.56 -10.33
C LEU A 170 2.02 -0.51 -9.43
N ASP A 171 3.02 0.27 -9.82
CA ASP A 171 4.23 0.47 -9.03
C ASP A 171 3.91 1.20 -7.73
N GLU A 172 3.06 2.22 -7.79
CA GLU A 172 2.58 2.94 -6.61
C GLU A 172 1.78 2.02 -5.68
N LEU A 173 0.89 1.18 -6.23
CA LEU A 173 0.11 0.21 -5.47
C LEU A 173 1.01 -0.82 -4.77
N LEU A 174 2.02 -1.34 -5.46
CA LEU A 174 3.00 -2.26 -4.87
C LEU A 174 3.80 -1.58 -3.77
N ARG A 175 4.23 -0.33 -3.97
CA ARG A 175 4.89 0.46 -2.91
C ARG A 175 3.96 0.65 -1.71
N GLU A 176 2.74 1.14 -1.91
CA GLU A 176 1.75 1.39 -0.85
C GLU A 176 1.49 0.13 0.01
N THR A 177 1.41 -1.04 -0.63
CA THR A 177 0.99 -2.29 0.02
C THR A 177 2.11 -3.19 0.50
N SER A 178 3.37 -2.95 0.14
CA SER A 178 4.47 -3.86 0.50
C SER A 178 5.83 -3.19 0.69
N ASP A 179 5.87 -1.87 0.81
CA ASP A 179 7.11 -1.18 1.16
C ASP A 179 7.64 -1.60 2.53
N LEU A 180 8.93 -1.94 2.55
CA LEU A 180 9.68 -2.38 3.72
C LEU A 180 10.89 -1.48 3.97
N SER A 181 10.88 -0.25 3.42
CA SER A 181 11.93 0.75 3.62
C SER A 181 12.18 1.08 5.10
N ILE A 182 11.20 0.81 5.97
CA ILE A 182 11.32 0.95 7.42
C ILE A 182 12.58 0.26 7.98
N TYR A 183 13.05 -0.84 7.36
CA TYR A 183 14.28 -1.52 7.77
C TYR A 183 15.52 -0.62 7.73
N CYS A 184 15.53 0.42 6.89
CA CYS A 184 16.60 1.42 6.85
C CYS A 184 16.82 2.12 8.22
N PHE A 185 15.74 2.25 9.00
CA PHE A 185 15.75 2.85 10.33
C PHE A 185 15.96 1.84 11.46
N TYR A 186 15.98 0.53 11.15
CA TYR A 186 16.22 -0.56 12.09
C TYR A 186 17.40 -1.47 11.68
N PRO A 187 18.59 -0.91 11.39
CA PRO A 187 19.72 -1.68 10.83
C PRO A 187 20.17 -2.81 11.76
N ARG A 188 20.16 -2.59 13.09
CA ARG A 188 20.51 -3.62 14.07
C ARG A 188 19.56 -4.83 14.03
N ILE A 189 18.26 -4.58 13.82
CA ILE A 189 17.26 -5.65 13.74
C ILE A 189 17.35 -6.34 12.37
N PHE A 190 17.62 -5.59 11.31
CA PHE A 190 17.88 -6.14 9.97
C PHE A 190 19.04 -7.15 10.02
N ASP A 191 20.19 -6.74 10.56
CA ASP A 191 21.37 -7.61 10.72
C ASP A 191 21.06 -8.86 11.57
N LEU A 192 20.30 -8.68 12.65
CA LEU A 192 19.90 -9.78 13.52
C LEU A 192 19.01 -10.79 12.77
N HIS A 193 18.01 -10.31 12.03
CA HIS A 193 17.14 -11.17 11.24
C HIS A 193 17.90 -11.91 10.14
N LEU A 194 18.84 -11.25 9.47
CA LEU A 194 19.71 -11.88 8.48
C LEU A 194 20.58 -12.97 9.11
N ARG A 195 21.23 -12.69 10.24
CA ARG A 195 22.04 -13.71 10.97
C ARG A 195 21.18 -14.89 11.40
N ASN A 196 20.02 -14.64 12.00
CA ASN A 196 19.09 -15.70 12.41
C ASN A 196 18.61 -16.54 11.22
N CYS A 197 18.42 -15.93 10.04
CA CYS A 197 18.09 -16.62 8.81
C CYS A 197 19.22 -17.57 8.37
N LEU A 198 20.46 -17.08 8.37
CA LEU A 198 21.64 -17.86 7.97
C LEU A 198 21.96 -18.99 8.96
N ASP A 199 21.79 -18.73 10.26
CA ASP A 199 22.04 -19.70 11.33
C ASP A 199 20.97 -20.81 11.39
N PHE A 200 19.81 -20.61 10.75
CA PHE A 200 18.73 -21.59 10.73
C PHE A 200 18.59 -22.24 9.34
N PRO A 201 19.07 -23.48 9.13
CA PRO A 201 19.16 -24.09 7.81
C PRO A 201 17.85 -24.10 7.00
N LEU A 202 16.70 -24.29 7.66
CA LEU A 202 15.39 -24.28 7.02
C LEU A 202 14.97 -22.91 6.46
N GLN A 203 15.55 -21.83 6.97
CA GLN A 203 15.26 -20.46 6.56
C GLN A 203 16.37 -19.85 5.70
N SER A 204 17.60 -20.35 5.79
CA SER A 204 18.76 -19.86 5.01
C SER A 204 18.49 -19.72 3.50
N ARG A 205 17.62 -20.57 2.94
CA ARG A 205 17.16 -20.51 1.53
C ARG A 205 16.47 -19.20 1.14
N PHE A 206 15.94 -18.46 2.12
CA PHE A 206 15.23 -17.19 1.94
C PHE A 206 16.11 -15.96 2.14
N SER A 207 17.40 -16.14 2.43
CA SER A 207 18.36 -15.06 2.71
C SER A 207 18.42 -13.97 1.64
N ILE A 208 18.17 -14.31 0.37
CA ILE A 208 18.15 -13.35 -0.74
C ILE A 208 17.10 -12.23 -0.54
N THR A 209 16.05 -12.46 0.23
CA THR A 209 15.02 -11.45 0.48
C THR A 209 15.56 -10.20 1.19
N PHE A 210 16.62 -10.34 1.99
CA PHE A 210 17.25 -9.21 2.68
C PHE A 210 17.90 -8.24 1.68
N ALA A 211 18.59 -8.75 0.66
CA ALA A 211 19.13 -7.94 -0.44
C ALA A 211 18.01 -7.23 -1.21
N HIS A 212 16.89 -7.92 -1.49
CA HIS A 212 15.74 -7.31 -2.14
C HIS A 212 15.10 -6.17 -1.33
N ILE A 213 15.07 -6.28 0.00
CA ILE A 213 14.55 -5.22 0.88
C ILE A 213 15.40 -3.95 0.78
N CYS A 214 16.72 -4.05 0.56
CA CYS A 214 17.57 -2.87 0.38
C CYS A 214 17.13 -2.01 -0.82
N ALA A 215 16.53 -2.60 -1.86
CA ALA A 215 15.98 -1.85 -2.99
C ALA A 215 14.79 -0.94 -2.60
N HIS A 216 14.15 -1.18 -1.46
CA HIS A 216 13.07 -0.33 -0.95
C HIS A 216 13.59 0.93 -0.23
N PHE A 217 14.89 1.04 0.05
CA PHE A 217 15.40 2.11 0.92
C PHE A 217 15.27 3.52 0.30
N ASN A 218 14.99 3.63 -1.00
CA ASN A 218 14.71 4.90 -1.65
C ASN A 218 13.25 5.36 -1.48
N SER A 219 12.34 4.49 -1.08
CA SER A 219 10.92 4.81 -0.88
C SER A 219 10.60 5.90 0.16
N PRO A 220 11.32 6.04 1.30
CA PRO A 220 11.00 7.00 2.34
C PRO A 220 11.58 8.39 2.05
N LEU A 221 12.41 8.54 1.01
CA LEU A 221 13.00 9.82 0.63
C LEU A 221 11.91 10.82 0.25
N HIS A 222 12.08 12.06 0.69
CA HIS A 222 11.13 13.13 0.44
C HIS A 222 11.85 14.36 -0.10
N GLU A 223 11.25 15.03 -1.08
CA GLU A 223 11.82 16.24 -1.73
C GLU A 223 12.05 17.41 -0.75
N LEU A 224 11.40 17.37 0.41
CA LEU A 224 11.54 18.37 1.49
C LEU A 224 12.68 18.07 2.48
N CYS A 225 13.32 16.91 2.39
CA CYS A 225 14.46 16.52 3.22
C CYS A 225 15.57 15.95 2.32
N PRO A 226 16.12 16.72 1.37
CA PRO A 226 17.16 16.22 0.47
C PRO A 226 18.46 15.85 1.20
N GLU A 227 18.69 16.38 2.41
CA GLU A 227 19.91 16.20 3.18
C GLU A 227 20.16 14.75 3.62
N GLU A 228 19.10 13.93 3.75
CA GLU A 228 19.22 12.53 4.15
C GLU A 228 19.38 11.56 2.97
N ASN A 229 19.17 12.01 1.73
CA ASN A 229 19.12 11.15 0.54
C ASN A 229 20.39 10.31 0.38
N ASP A 230 21.56 10.95 0.34
CA ASP A 230 22.84 10.26 0.14
C ASP A 230 23.10 9.24 1.25
N THR A 231 22.77 9.60 2.50
CA THR A 231 22.96 8.73 3.66
C THR A 231 22.09 7.47 3.58
N ILE A 232 20.84 7.61 3.14
CA ILE A 232 19.90 6.49 3.02
C ILE A 232 20.25 5.59 1.82
N ILE A 233 20.63 6.18 0.68
CA ILE A 233 21.05 5.44 -0.51
C ILE A 233 22.32 4.64 -0.20
N GLU A 234 23.32 5.26 0.42
CA GLU A 234 24.57 4.59 0.79
C GLU A 234 24.32 3.40 1.73
N LYS A 235 23.43 3.55 2.72
CA LYS A 235 23.02 2.44 3.59
C LYS A 235 22.44 1.26 2.81
N GLY A 236 21.58 1.53 1.82
CA GLY A 236 21.02 0.50 0.96
C GLY A 236 22.09 -0.25 0.17
N LEU A 237 23.12 0.46 -0.30
CA LEU A 237 24.24 -0.12 -1.04
C LEU A 237 25.19 -0.95 -0.16
N ILE A 238 25.43 -0.53 1.08
CA ILE A 238 26.30 -1.26 2.02
C ILE A 238 25.66 -2.59 2.47
N LEU A 239 24.33 -2.62 2.58
CA LEU A 239 23.58 -3.78 3.08
C LEU A 239 23.13 -4.75 1.99
N ASN A 240 23.33 -4.41 0.70
CA ASN A 240 23.02 -5.25 -0.46
C ASN A 240 24.24 -6.09 -0.85
#